data_AF-A0A7I7WUL3-F1
#
_entry.id   AF-A0A7I7WUL3-F1
#
_cell.length_a   1.000
_cell.length_b   1.000
_cell.length_c   1.000
_cell.angle_alpha   90.00
_cell.angle_beta   90.00
_cell.angle_gamma   90.00
#
_symmetry.space_group_name_H-M   'P 1'
#
loop_
_entity.id
_entity.type
_entity.pdbx_description
1 polymer ?
#
loop_
_entity_poly.entity_id
_entity_poly.type
_entity_poly.pdbx_seq_one_letter_code
_entity_poly.pdbx_strand_id
1 'polypeptide(L)' 'MLALFGCPHFEAVIAGYESRRRLSEGWRDRVGLHQLYPLLAHVVLFGGSYAEQTGRAARSALNVLR' A
#
# COMPACT_ATOMS: atom_id res chain seq x y z
N MET A 1 -0.78 -0.72 5.28
CA MET A 1 -0.66 0.17 6.45
C MET A 1 0.76 0.63 6.70
N LEU A 2 1.74 -0.27 6.87
CA LEU A 2 3.15 0.10 7.13
C LEU A 2 3.73 1.13 6.14
N ALA A 3 3.60 0.89 4.84
CA ALA A 3 4.04 1.83 3.81
C ALA A 3 3.10 3.05 3.61
N LEU A 4 1.89 3.00 4.15
CA LEU A 4 0.87 4.04 3.94
C LEU A 4 0.98 5.16 4.99
N PHE A 5 1.19 4.78 6.25
CA PHE A 5 1.28 5.69 7.39
C PHE A 5 2.69 5.80 7.98
N GLY A 6 3.65 5.13 7.35
CA GLY A 6 5.03 5.06 7.81
C GLY A 6 5.25 3.91 8.80
N CYS A 7 6.49 3.43 8.81
CA CYS A 7 6.95 2.39 9.72
C CYS A 7 8.45 2.62 9.96
N PRO A 8 8.88 2.83 11.22
CA PRO A 8 10.30 2.86 11.55
C PRO A 8 10.97 1.57 11.11
N HIS A 9 12.17 1.68 10.51
CA HIS A 9 12.94 0.54 10.01
C HIS A 9 12.20 -0.33 8.98
N PHE A 10 11.34 0.28 8.15
CA PHE A 10 10.50 -0.43 7.16
C PHE A 10 11.28 -1.49 6.35
N GLU A 11 12.44 -1.15 5.79
CA GLU A 11 13.24 -2.09 5.01
C GLU A 11 13.75 -3.28 5.83
N ALA A 12 14.09 -3.08 7.11
CA ALA A 12 14.51 -4.17 7.99
C ALA A 12 13.34 -5.10 8.33
N VAL A 13 12.13 -4.55 8.51
CA VAL A 13 10.90 -5.34 8.70
C VAL A 13 10.61 -6.19 7.47
N ILE A 14 10.70 -5.61 6.27
CA ILE A 14 10.52 -6.34 5.01
C ILE A 14 11.58 -7.42 4.86
N ALA A 15 12.86 -7.12 5.09
CA ALA A 15 13.95 -8.10 5.01
C ALA A 15 13.74 -9.27 5.98
N GLY A 16 13.34 -8.99 7.22
CA GLY A 16 13.01 -10.02 8.21
C GLY A 16 11.80 -10.88 7.82
N TYR A 17 10.79 -10.29 7.17
CA TYR A 17 9.66 -11.05 6.62
C TYR A 17 10.11 -11.97 5.49
N GLU A 18 10.86 -11.43 4.52
CA GLU A 18 11.37 -12.19 3.37
C GLU A 18 12.32 -13.32 3.76
N SER A 19 13.02 -13.20 4.90
CA SER A 19 13.88 -14.26 5.44
C SER A 19 13.08 -15.49 5.90
N ARG A 20 11.77 -15.36 6.13
CA ARG A 20 10.86 -16.46 6.49
C ARG A 20 9.94 -16.84 5.35
N ARG A 21 9.46 -15.85 4.60
CA ARG A 21 8.56 -16.04 3.46
C ARG A 21 8.82 -14.96 2.41
N ARG A 22 9.35 -15.37 1.27
CA ARG A 22 9.61 -14.48 0.14
C ARG A 22 8.33 -13.81 -0.32
N LEU A 23 8.39 -12.50 -0.54
CA LEU A 23 7.30 -11.79 -1.19
C LEU A 23 7.32 -12.14 -2.67
N SER A 24 6.13 -12.21 -3.27
CA SER A 24 6.01 -12.44 -4.71
C SER A 24 6.68 -11.31 -5.47
N GLU A 25 7.27 -11.64 -6.63
CA GLU A 25 7.85 -10.65 -7.53
C GLU A 25 6.86 -9.52 -7.85
N GLY A 26 7.37 -8.29 -7.99
CA GLY A 26 6.55 -7.10 -8.24
C GLY A 26 5.63 -6.69 -7.08
N TRP A 27 5.85 -7.19 -5.85
CA TRP A 27 4.97 -6.82 -4.72
C TRP A 27 4.96 -5.31 -4.45
N ARG A 28 6.09 -4.63 -4.70
CA ARG A 28 6.22 -3.17 -4.53
C ARG A 28 5.28 -2.42 -5.46
N ASP A 29 5.14 -2.88 -6.69
CA ASP A 29 4.23 -2.28 -7.68
C ASP A 29 2.76 -2.47 -7.26
N ARG A 30 2.46 -3.58 -6.57
CA ARG A 30 1.12 -3.88 -6.04
C ARG A 30 0.79 -3.18 -4.72
N VAL A 31 1.70 -2.40 -4.14
CA VAL A 31 1.43 -1.68 -2.87
C VAL A 31 0.20 -0.77 -2.99
N GLY A 32 0.09 -0.02 -4.09
CA GLY A 32 -1.06 0.87 -4.33
C GLY A 32 -2.39 0.10 -4.36
N LEU A 33 -2.42 -1.07 -5.02
CA LEU A 33 -3.58 -1.95 -5.06
C LEU A 33 -4.00 -2.38 -3.64
N HIS A 34 -3.06 -2.84 -2.82
CA HIS A 34 -3.34 -3.25 -1.45
C HIS A 34 -3.68 -2.08 -0.50
N GLN A 35 -3.34 -0.83 -0.87
CA GLN A 35 -3.68 0.36 -0.09
C GLN A 35 -5.09 0.90 -0.39
N LEU A 36 -5.76 0.45 -1.45
CA LEU A 36 -7.12 0.91 -1.78
C LEU A 36 -8.12 0.64 -0.65
N TYR A 37 -8.13 -0.57 -0.10
CA TYR A 37 -9.03 -0.93 1.00
C TYR A 37 -8.89 0.01 2.21
N PRO A 38 -7.70 0.18 2.83
CA PRO A 38 -7.59 1.06 3.98
C PRO A 38 -7.85 2.53 3.61
N LEU A 39 -7.45 3.00 2.43
CA LEU A 39 -7.69 4.38 2.02
C LEU A 39 -9.19 4.69 1.86
N LEU A 40 -9.94 3.81 1.21
CA LEU A 40 -11.39 3.95 1.09
C LEU A 40 -12.07 3.88 2.46
N ALA A 41 -11.62 2.98 3.35
CA ALA A 41 -12.09 2.96 4.73
C ALA A 41 -11.83 4.30 5.44
N HIS A 42 -10.67 4.94 5.23
CA HIS A 42 -10.37 6.24 5.82
C HIS A 42 -11.19 7.38 5.20
N VAL A 43 -11.53 7.32 3.92
CA VAL A 43 -12.47 8.27 3.31
C VAL A 43 -13.83 8.20 4.02
N VAL A 44 -14.35 6.99 4.26
CA VAL A 44 -15.65 6.80 4.95
C VAL A 44 -15.59 7.25 6.40
N LEU A 45 -14.51 6.92 7.11
CA LEU A 45 -14.38 7.15 8.56
C LEU A 45 -13.95 8.58 8.92
N PHE A 46 -13.14 9.23 8.08
CA PHE A 46 -12.46 10.48 8.40
C PHE A 46 -12.66 11.58 7.35
N GLY A 47 -13.34 11.29 6.24
CA GLY A 47 -13.73 12.26 5.23
C GLY A 47 -12.73 12.46 4.08
N GLY A 48 -12.97 13.53 3.32
CA GLY A 48 -12.40 13.74 1.99
C GLY A 48 -10.89 13.97 1.92
N SER A 49 -10.20 14.19 3.04
CA SER A 49 -8.73 14.37 3.05
C SER A 49 -7.97 13.17 2.48
N TYR A 50 -8.57 11.97 2.54
CA TYR A 50 -8.01 10.74 1.97
C TYR A 50 -8.38 10.48 0.50
N ALA A 51 -9.27 11.28 -0.09
CA ALA A 51 -9.79 11.04 -1.45
C ALA A 51 -8.68 11.17 -2.51
N GLU A 52 -7.82 12.18 -2.39
CA GLU A 52 -6.72 12.39 -3.34
C GLU A 52 -5.69 11.25 -3.30
N GLN A 53 -5.34 10.80 -2.09
CA GLN A 53 -4.43 9.67 -1.87
C GLN A 53 -5.03 8.37 -2.41
N THR A 54 -6.34 8.15 -2.20
CA THR A 54 -7.10 7.05 -2.82
C THR A 54 -7.00 7.08 -4.34
N GLY A 55 -7.19 8.24 -4.95
CA GLY A 55 -7.09 8.41 -6.41
C GLY A 55 -5.68 8.08 -6.95
N ARG A 56 -4.62 8.47 -6.24
CA ARG A 56 -3.24 8.10 -6.61
C ARG A 56 -3.01 6.59 -6.52
N ALA A 57 -3.47 5.95 -5.44
CA ALA A 57 -3.37 4.51 -5.26
C ALA A 57 -4.13 3.74 -6.35
N ALA A 58 -5.33 4.21 -6.73
CA ALA A 58 -6.14 3.63 -7.80
C ALA A 58 -5.42 3.68 -9.15
N ARG A 59 -4.84 4.84 -9.52
CA ARG A 59 -4.07 4.96 -10.77
C ARG A 59 -2.84 4.06 -10.77
N SER A 60 -2.12 3.96 -9.65
CA SER A 60 -1.00 3.03 -9.53
C SER A 60 -1.43 1.58 -9.71
N ALA A 61 -2.59 1.19 -9.17
CA ALA A 61 -3.12 -0.16 -9.29
C ALA A 61 -3.44 -0.54 -10.73
N LEU A 62 -3.85 0.41 -11.57
CA LEU A 62 -4.10 0.15 -12.99
C LEU A 62 -2.83 -0.20 -13.78
N ASN A 63 -1.65 0.25 -13.32
CA ASN A 63 -0.39 -0.03 -13.99
C ASN A 63 0.10 -1.48 -13.78
N VAL A 64 -0.39 -2.17 -12.74
CA VAL A 64 -0.02 -3.57 -12.44
C VAL A 64 -1.02 -4.61 -12.94
N LEU A 65 -2.14 -4.15 -13.51
CA LEU A 65 -3.15 -5.00 -14.14
C LEU A 65 -2.98 -5.12 -15.66
N ARG A 66 -2.03 -4.40 -16.23
CA ARG A 66 -1.63 -4.49 -17.63
C ARG A 66 -0.53 -5.53 -17.79
#